data_AF-A0A1A8TYU8-F1
#
_entry.id   AF-A0A1A8TYU8-F1
#
_cell.length_a   1.000
_cell.length_b   1.000
_cell.length_c   1.000
_cell.angle_alpha   90.00
_cell.angle_beta   90.00
_cell.angle_gamma   90.00
#
_symmetry.space_group_name_H-M   'P 1'
#
loop_
_entity.id
_entity.type
_entity.pdbx_description
1 polymer ?
#
loop_
_entity_poly.entity_id
_entity_poly.type
_entity_poly.pdbx_seq_one_letter_code
_entity_poly.pdbx_strand_id
1 'polypeptide(L)'
;KLINMPVVIGVPRSDFRDYQLYVPGSDPDTLDFDQNDVVANEYEYVSYKDPYSSHEDIKNLNLDETSKYYLKLSGPNVKMYFIAAEEVEWDYAGYGHRRLEKSQANSLQTKFTKVVFRGYLDSSFSTPDIRGEMDEHLGILGPLIKAEVGQSIMVVFKNNAKRPFSLHPNGVSYTKQFEGL
;
A
#
# COMPACT_ATOMS: atom_id res chain seq x y z
N LYS A 1 4.44 -25.46 10.86
CA LYS A 1 5.36 -26.61 10.86
C LYS A 1 5.73 -26.88 9.40
N LEU A 2 6.89 -26.42 8.97
CA LEU A 2 7.41 -26.64 7.62
C LEU A 2 7.75 -28.13 7.47
N ILE A 3 7.25 -28.76 6.42
CA ILE A 3 7.49 -30.17 6.13
C ILE A 3 8.85 -30.24 5.41
N ASN A 4 9.90 -30.66 6.11
CA ASN A 4 11.15 -31.10 5.48
C ASN A 4 10.84 -32.36 4.66
N MET A 5 10.49 -32.22 3.38
CA MET A 5 10.56 -33.35 2.46
C MET A 5 12.02 -33.52 2.03
N PRO A 6 12.66 -34.66 2.30
CA PRO A 6 14.04 -34.90 1.87
C PRO A 6 14.08 -34.95 0.34
N VAL A 7 14.95 -34.13 -0.25
CA VAL A 7 15.20 -34.14 -1.69
C VAL A 7 16.10 -35.33 -2.00
N VAL A 8 15.64 -36.22 -2.89
CA VAL A 8 16.43 -37.37 -3.36
C VAL A 8 17.16 -36.96 -4.63
N ILE A 9 18.47 -37.11 -4.64
CA ILE A 9 19.32 -36.75 -5.78
C ILE A 9 19.84 -38.02 -6.42
N GLY A 10 19.58 -38.20 -7.72
CA GLY A 10 20.12 -39.28 -8.53
C GLY A 10 21.36 -38.80 -9.30
N VAL A 11 22.54 -39.34 -8.96
CA VAL A 11 23.78 -39.05 -9.67
C VAL A 11 24.08 -40.20 -10.64
N PRO A 12 24.31 -39.93 -11.95
CA PRO A 12 24.63 -40.99 -12.91
C PRO A 12 25.97 -41.62 -12.56
N ARG A 13 26.03 -42.96 -12.62
CA ARG A 13 27.29 -43.69 -12.45
C ARG A 13 28.23 -43.43 -13.63
N SER A 14 29.52 -43.67 -13.41
CA SER A 14 30.57 -43.49 -14.43
C SER A 14 30.39 -44.36 -15.68
N ASP A 15 29.61 -45.43 -15.58
CA ASP A 15 29.22 -46.29 -16.71
C ASP A 15 27.93 -45.84 -17.41
N PHE A 16 27.25 -44.79 -16.93
CA PHE A 16 26.01 -44.19 -17.43
C PHE A 16 24.83 -45.16 -17.59
N ARG A 17 24.90 -46.36 -17.02
CA ARG A 17 23.84 -47.37 -17.13
C ARG A 17 22.78 -47.23 -16.06
N ASP A 18 23.12 -46.59 -14.94
CA ASP A 18 22.22 -46.45 -13.80
C ASP A 18 22.53 -45.20 -12.97
N TYR A 19 21.61 -44.83 -12.07
CA TYR A 19 21.73 -43.70 -11.16
C TYR A 19 21.90 -44.20 -9.72
N GLN A 20 22.83 -43.60 -8.98
CA GLN A 20 22.93 -43.80 -7.55
C GLN A 20 22.09 -42.75 -6.81
N LEU A 21 21.14 -43.22 -6.01
CA LEU A 21 20.22 -42.37 -5.27
C LEU A 21 20.80 -42.02 -3.90
N TYR A 22 20.91 -40.73 -3.61
CA TYR A 22 21.28 -40.24 -2.29
C TYR A 22 20.05 -39.67 -1.58
N VAL A 23 19.78 -40.22 -0.40
CA VAL A 23 18.75 -39.72 0.53
C VAL A 23 19.47 -39.18 1.77
N PRO A 24 19.29 -37.90 2.14
CA PRO A 24 19.93 -37.35 3.33
C PRO A 24 19.42 -38.04 4.61
N GLY A 25 20.30 -38.76 5.32
CA GLY A 25 20.03 -39.33 6.65
C GLY A 25 20.06 -40.85 6.80
N SER A 26 20.36 -41.62 5.75
CA SER A 26 20.63 -43.07 5.85
C SER A 26 22.13 -43.32 5.88
N ASP A 27 22.63 -44.05 6.89
CA ASP A 27 24.02 -44.54 6.91
C ASP A 27 24.27 -45.46 5.70
N PRO A 28 25.41 -45.31 5.00
CA PRO A 28 25.68 -46.08 3.80
C PRO A 28 26.14 -47.50 4.17
N ASP A 29 25.29 -48.50 3.95
CA ASP A 29 25.71 -49.89 3.94
C ASP A 29 26.61 -50.15 2.72
N THR A 30 27.91 -50.19 3.01
CA THR A 30 29.09 -50.80 2.35
C THR A 30 28.98 -51.32 0.90
N LEU A 31 29.99 -50.97 0.07
CA LEU A 31 30.90 -51.93 -0.58
C LEU A 31 32.14 -51.23 -1.20
N ASP A 32 33.30 -51.84 -0.96
CA ASP A 32 34.71 -51.48 -1.24
C ASP A 32 35.02 -50.86 -2.61
N PHE A 33 35.88 -49.82 -2.61
CA PHE A 33 36.93 -49.64 -3.61
C PHE A 33 38.19 -49.03 -2.98
N ASP A 34 39.32 -49.67 -3.30
CA ASP A 34 40.69 -49.41 -2.88
C ASP A 34 41.20 -48.00 -3.20
N GLN A 35 42.22 -47.58 -2.44
CA GLN A 35 42.87 -46.25 -2.38
C GLN A 35 43.13 -45.54 -3.72
N ASN A 36 42.85 -44.22 -3.76
CA ASN A 36 43.86 -43.13 -3.77
C ASN A 36 43.26 -41.77 -4.21
N ASP A 37 43.58 -40.73 -3.43
CA ASP A 37 43.48 -39.28 -3.73
C ASP A 37 42.22 -38.72 -4.41
N VAL A 38 41.21 -38.39 -3.59
CA VAL A 38 40.29 -37.28 -3.95
C VAL A 38 40.13 -36.40 -2.73
N VAL A 39 40.74 -35.20 -2.79
CA VAL A 39 40.53 -34.11 -1.83
C VAL A 39 39.02 -33.94 -1.64
N ALA A 40 38.55 -34.04 -0.40
CA ALA A 40 37.16 -33.79 -0.07
C ALA A 40 36.83 -32.35 -0.48
N ASN A 41 36.16 -32.20 -1.62
CA ASN A 41 35.69 -30.89 -2.05
C ASN A 41 34.68 -30.41 -1.00
N GLU A 42 35.08 -29.40 -0.21
CA GLU A 42 34.18 -28.65 0.64
C GLU A 42 33.15 -27.96 -0.27
N TYR A 43 31.96 -28.53 -0.37
CA TYR A 43 30.88 -27.94 -1.14
C TYR A 43 30.38 -26.66 -0.44
N GLU A 44 30.57 -25.52 -1.08
CA GLU A 44 29.99 -24.25 -0.64
C GLU A 44 28.49 -24.24 -0.95
N TYR A 45 27.65 -24.18 0.09
CA TYR A 45 26.20 -24.08 -0.07
C TYR A 45 25.83 -22.71 -0.63
N VAL A 46 25.35 -22.66 -1.87
CA VAL A 46 24.83 -21.43 -2.48
C VAL A 46 23.31 -21.40 -2.36
N SER A 47 22.75 -20.33 -1.79
CA SER A 47 21.29 -20.18 -1.70
C SER A 47 20.68 -20.05 -3.10
N TYR A 48 19.83 -20.98 -3.52
CA TYR A 48 19.13 -20.89 -4.80
C TYR A 48 18.03 -19.82 -4.72
N LYS A 49 18.05 -18.85 -5.64
CA LYS A 49 16.93 -17.94 -5.90
C LYS A 49 16.18 -18.45 -7.13
N ASP A 50 14.94 -18.89 -6.95
CA ASP A 50 14.09 -19.38 -8.03
C ASP A 50 13.58 -18.22 -8.90
N PRO A 51 13.95 -18.13 -10.20
CA PRO A 51 13.45 -17.09 -11.09
C PRO A 51 11.97 -17.28 -11.50
N TYR A 52 11.35 -18.41 -11.15
CA TYR A 52 9.95 -18.72 -11.46
C TYR A 52 9.01 -18.69 -10.24
N SER A 53 9.46 -18.18 -9.09
CA SER A 53 8.55 -17.90 -7.96
C SER A 53 7.48 -16.91 -8.42
N SER A 54 6.31 -17.45 -8.72
CA SER A 54 5.18 -16.71 -9.25
C SER A 54 4.58 -15.79 -8.18
N HIS A 55 3.85 -14.76 -8.59
CA HIS A 55 3.06 -13.88 -7.71
C HIS A 55 2.12 -14.61 -6.72
N GLU A 56 1.92 -15.93 -6.89
CA GLU A 56 1.17 -16.79 -5.96
C GLU A 56 1.86 -16.94 -4.59
N ASP A 57 3.20 -16.86 -4.50
CA ASP A 57 3.90 -16.99 -3.20
C ASP A 57 3.70 -15.77 -2.28
N ILE A 58 3.23 -14.65 -2.83
CA ILE A 58 2.75 -13.49 -2.05
C ILE A 58 1.48 -13.85 -1.26
N LYS A 59 0.72 -14.87 -1.68
CA LYS A 59 -0.49 -15.32 -0.97
C LYS A 59 -0.18 -15.97 0.38
N ASN A 60 1.07 -16.40 0.63
CA ASN A 60 1.49 -17.04 1.87
C ASN A 60 2.23 -16.10 2.84
N LEU A 61 2.29 -14.80 2.55
CA LEU A 61 2.56 -13.82 3.60
C LEU A 61 1.34 -13.83 4.52
N ASN A 62 1.56 -14.04 5.83
CA ASN A 62 0.57 -13.74 6.87
C ASN A 62 0.42 -12.23 6.94
N LEU A 63 -0.17 -11.67 5.89
CA LEU A 63 -0.23 -10.26 5.62
C LEU A 63 -1.39 -9.69 6.45
N ASP A 64 -1.14 -8.59 7.17
CA ASP A 64 -2.18 -7.93 7.94
C ASP A 64 -3.35 -7.54 7.01
N GLU A 65 -4.55 -7.42 7.57
CA GLU A 65 -5.74 -7.14 6.78
C GLU A 65 -5.54 -5.86 5.95
N THR A 66 -4.95 -4.82 6.55
CA THR A 66 -4.60 -3.53 5.92
C THR A 66 -3.81 -3.67 4.62
N SER A 67 -2.78 -4.50 4.64
CA SER A 67 -1.86 -4.75 3.54
C SER A 67 -2.51 -5.57 2.44
N LYS A 68 -3.46 -6.46 2.78
CA LYS A 68 -4.31 -7.14 1.77
C LYS A 68 -5.17 -6.14 1.02
N TYR A 69 -5.68 -5.09 1.69
CA TYR A 69 -6.42 -4.02 1.01
C TYR A 69 -5.51 -3.18 0.12
N TYR A 70 -4.32 -2.80 0.57
CA TYR A 70 -3.37 -2.07 -0.27
C TYR A 70 -2.98 -2.85 -1.53
N LEU A 71 -2.74 -4.16 -1.42
CA LEU A 71 -2.47 -5.02 -2.57
C LEU A 71 -3.69 -5.17 -3.49
N LYS A 72 -4.90 -5.30 -2.93
CA LYS A 72 -6.15 -5.34 -3.70
C LYS A 72 -6.44 -4.02 -4.43
N LEU A 73 -6.00 -2.91 -3.86
CA LEU A 73 -6.14 -1.56 -4.41
C LEU A 73 -5.02 -1.21 -5.41
N SER A 74 -4.05 -2.09 -5.65
CA SER A 74 -2.96 -1.88 -6.62
C SER A 74 -3.37 -2.16 -8.08
N GLY A 75 -4.67 -2.10 -8.38
CA GLY A 75 -5.23 -2.35 -9.71
C GLY A 75 -5.52 -1.07 -10.50
N PRO A 76 -5.76 -1.18 -11.82
CA PRO A 76 -6.06 -0.02 -12.70
C PRO A 76 -7.38 0.70 -12.35
N ASN A 77 -8.26 0.07 -11.56
CA ASN A 77 -9.59 0.58 -11.23
C ASN A 77 -9.64 1.32 -9.88
N VAL A 78 -8.53 1.91 -9.43
CA VAL A 78 -8.47 2.62 -8.15
C VAL A 78 -8.24 4.11 -8.36
N LYS A 79 -9.10 4.93 -7.73
CA LYS A 79 -8.95 6.38 -7.66
C LYS A 79 -8.36 6.76 -6.31
N MET A 80 -7.19 7.35 -6.34
CA MET A 80 -6.46 7.80 -5.15
C MET A 80 -6.65 9.29 -4.91
N TYR A 81 -6.89 9.64 -3.65
CA TYR A 81 -7.03 11.02 -3.19
C TYR A 81 -6.18 11.25 -1.94
N PHE A 82 -5.42 12.33 -1.92
CA PHE A 82 -4.67 12.77 -0.73
C PHE A 82 -5.40 13.97 -0.15
N ILE A 83 -5.90 13.84 1.08
CA ILE A 83 -6.75 14.86 1.71
C ILE A 83 -6.22 15.17 3.09
N ALA A 84 -6.05 16.45 3.40
CA ALA A 84 -5.70 16.89 4.75
C ALA A 84 -6.78 17.76 5.38
N ALA A 85 -6.96 17.64 6.69
CA ALA A 85 -7.76 18.57 7.49
C ALA A 85 -6.85 19.67 8.07
N GLU A 86 -7.17 20.94 7.79
CA GLU A 86 -6.31 22.08 8.13
C GLU A 86 -7.08 23.21 8.78
N GLU A 87 -6.50 23.83 9.82
CA GLU A 87 -7.03 25.05 10.43
C GLU A 87 -6.70 26.28 9.58
N VAL A 88 -7.72 27.01 9.15
CA VAL A 88 -7.61 28.22 8.33
C VAL A 88 -8.47 29.34 8.92
N GLU A 89 -7.98 30.58 8.86
CA GLU A 89 -8.80 31.77 9.13
C GLU A 89 -9.75 32.00 7.94
N TRP A 90 -11.05 31.84 8.16
CA TRP A 90 -12.08 31.94 7.13
C TRP A 90 -12.87 33.25 7.26
N ASP A 91 -12.83 34.11 6.23
CA ASP A 91 -13.64 35.33 6.14
C ASP A 91 -14.93 35.06 5.34
N TYR A 92 -16.06 34.94 6.04
CA TYR A 92 -17.35 34.67 5.41
C TYR A 92 -17.85 35.78 4.51
N ALA A 93 -17.41 37.00 4.74
CA ALA A 93 -17.94 38.14 4.02
C ALA A 93 -17.07 38.49 2.80
N GLY A 94 -15.82 38.03 2.74
CA GLY A 94 -14.92 38.18 1.59
C GLY A 94 -15.12 37.15 0.47
N TYR A 95 -15.92 36.11 0.71
CA TYR A 95 -16.10 35.01 -0.23
C TYR A 95 -17.25 35.29 -1.21
N GLY A 96 -16.90 35.53 -2.49
CA GLY A 96 -17.84 35.81 -3.59
C GLY A 96 -17.74 37.23 -4.15
N HIS A 97 -17.73 37.35 -5.48
CA HIS A 97 -17.54 38.59 -6.27
C HIS A 97 -18.65 39.66 -6.12
N ARG A 98 -19.48 39.62 -5.08
CA ARG A 98 -20.59 40.56 -4.89
C ARG A 98 -20.64 41.08 -3.45
N ARG A 99 -19.75 42.02 -3.13
CA ARG A 99 -19.97 42.94 -2.00
C ARG A 99 -20.54 44.24 -2.54
N LEU A 100 -21.87 44.26 -2.68
CA LEU A 100 -22.61 45.51 -2.75
C LEU A 100 -22.43 46.22 -1.39
N GLU A 101 -22.02 47.47 -1.45
CA GLU A 101 -22.04 48.45 -0.37
C GLU A 101 -21.11 48.21 0.85
N LYS A 102 -19.85 48.63 0.68
CA LYS A 102 -18.87 48.90 1.75
C LYS A 102 -19.31 49.99 2.77
N SER A 103 -20.56 50.47 2.74
CA SER A 103 -21.02 51.64 3.50
C SER A 103 -21.50 51.33 4.92
N GLN A 104 -21.78 50.06 5.28
CA GLN A 104 -22.36 49.72 6.59
C GLN A 104 -21.59 48.63 7.40
N ALA A 105 -20.53 48.03 6.85
CA ALA A 105 -19.90 46.84 7.44
C ALA A 105 -18.78 47.11 8.47
N ASN A 106 -18.84 48.22 9.22
CA ASN A 106 -17.76 48.63 10.13
C ASN A 106 -17.82 48.06 11.56
N SER A 107 -18.59 46.99 11.85
CA SER A 107 -18.68 46.52 13.26
C SER A 107 -18.89 45.02 13.53
N LEU A 108 -18.83 44.13 12.53
CA LEU A 108 -19.04 42.69 12.77
C LEU A 108 -17.79 41.88 12.42
N GLN A 109 -17.39 40.98 13.32
CA GLN A 109 -16.32 40.02 13.06
C GLN A 109 -16.79 39.02 12.00
N THR A 110 -16.15 39.04 10.83
CA THR A 110 -16.48 38.14 9.71
C THR A 110 -15.49 36.99 9.56
N LYS A 111 -14.39 37.03 10.32
CA LYS A 111 -13.28 36.07 10.30
C LYS A 111 -13.35 35.10 11.46
N PHE A 112 -13.28 33.80 11.16
CA PHE A 112 -13.34 32.72 12.14
C PHE A 112 -12.36 31.62 11.79
N THR A 113 -11.72 31.02 12.79
CA THR A 113 -10.93 29.80 12.57
C THR A 113 -11.86 28.64 12.24
N LYS A 114 -11.63 27.98 11.11
CA LYS A 114 -12.36 26.80 10.66
C LYS A 114 -11.38 25.70 10.29
N VAL A 115 -11.84 24.47 10.32
CA VAL A 115 -11.11 23.33 9.76
C VAL A 115 -11.70 23.01 8.41
N VAL A 116 -10.85 22.98 7.39
CA VAL A 116 -11.24 22.71 6.00
C VAL A 116 -10.47 21.52 5.46
N PHE A 117 -11.11 20.76 4.59
CA PHE A 117 -10.45 19.67 3.88
C PHE A 117 -9.78 20.19 2.60
N ARG A 118 -8.49 19.88 2.42
CA ARG A 118 -7.68 20.30 1.27
C ARG A 118 -7.12 19.08 0.55
N GLY A 119 -7.17 19.11 -0.79
CA GLY A 119 -6.58 18.08 -1.64
C GLY A 119 -5.09 18.34 -1.84
N TYR A 120 -4.33 17.26 -2.01
CA TYR A 120 -2.90 17.27 -2.32
C TYR A 120 -2.63 16.34 -3.50
N LEU A 121 -1.54 16.60 -4.22
CA LEU A 121 -1.19 15.80 -5.40
C LEU A 121 -0.60 14.43 -5.04
N ASP A 122 0.04 14.33 -3.88
CA ASP A 122 0.76 13.13 -3.47
C ASP A 122 0.71 12.87 -1.95
N SER A 123 1.28 11.75 -1.53
CA SER A 123 1.36 11.34 -0.12
C SER A 123 2.32 12.20 0.72
N SER A 124 3.08 13.10 0.09
CA SER A 124 3.98 14.00 0.81
C SER A 124 3.21 15.12 1.50
N PHE A 125 1.99 15.42 1.04
CA PHE A 125 1.18 16.56 1.48
C PHE A 125 1.95 17.89 1.40
N SER A 126 2.84 18.02 0.42
CA SER A 126 3.65 19.23 0.20
C SER A 126 3.08 20.14 -0.88
N THR A 127 2.52 19.54 -1.94
CA THR A 127 1.98 20.25 -3.09
C THR A 127 0.44 20.23 -3.04
N PRO A 128 -0.20 21.36 -2.69
CA PRO A 128 -1.65 21.41 -2.63
C PRO A 128 -2.24 21.27 -4.04
N ASP A 129 -3.36 20.57 -4.15
CA ASP A 129 -4.14 20.50 -5.36
C ASP A 129 -4.83 21.85 -5.59
N ILE A 130 -4.34 22.60 -6.58
CA ILE A 130 -4.75 23.98 -6.82
C ILE A 130 -6.14 23.97 -7.47
N ARG A 131 -7.11 24.56 -6.78
CA ARG A 131 -8.46 24.74 -7.31
C ARG A 131 -8.44 25.72 -8.49
N GLY A 132 -8.99 25.29 -9.62
CA GLY A 132 -9.24 26.15 -10.77
C GLY A 132 -10.52 26.98 -10.63
N GLU A 133 -10.82 27.80 -11.64
CA GLU A 133 -12.06 28.61 -11.70
C GLU A 133 -13.32 27.74 -11.55
N MET A 134 -13.32 26.53 -12.12
CA MET A 134 -14.43 25.61 -12.02
C MET A 134 -14.71 25.16 -10.58
N ASP A 135 -13.71 25.15 -9.70
CA ASP A 135 -13.82 24.70 -8.31
C ASP A 135 -13.88 25.88 -7.32
N GLU A 136 -13.86 27.13 -7.82
CA GLU A 136 -13.92 28.33 -6.99
C GLU A 136 -15.17 28.30 -6.10
N HIS A 137 -16.29 27.83 -6.65
CA HIS A 137 -17.59 27.71 -5.98
C HIS A 137 -17.61 26.76 -4.77
N LEU A 138 -16.63 25.87 -4.63
CA LEU A 138 -16.57 24.93 -3.49
C LEU A 138 -16.27 25.66 -2.18
N GLY A 139 -15.47 26.72 -2.22
CA GLY A 139 -15.22 27.57 -1.06
C GLY A 139 -14.70 26.81 0.14
N ILE A 140 -15.51 26.75 1.20
CA ILE A 140 -15.17 26.05 2.44
C ILE A 140 -15.25 24.52 2.32
N LEU A 141 -15.94 24.01 1.29
CA LEU A 141 -16.07 22.58 1.04
C LEU A 141 -14.73 21.97 0.65
N GLY A 142 -14.60 20.67 0.90
CA GLY A 142 -13.42 19.88 0.56
C GLY A 142 -13.23 19.65 -0.95
N PRO A 143 -12.16 18.93 -1.34
CA PRO A 143 -11.98 18.48 -2.71
C PRO A 143 -13.11 17.51 -3.12
N LEU A 144 -13.45 17.51 -4.40
CA LEU A 144 -14.52 16.68 -4.93
C LEU A 144 -14.00 15.26 -5.23
N ILE A 145 -14.47 14.28 -4.47
CA ILE A 145 -14.12 12.87 -4.66
C ILE A 145 -15.08 12.26 -5.69
N LYS A 146 -14.54 11.80 -6.83
CA LYS A 146 -15.31 11.16 -7.91
C LYS A 146 -14.77 9.76 -8.21
N ALA A 147 -15.67 8.83 -8.51
CA ALA A 147 -15.31 7.51 -9.00
C ALA A 147 -16.44 6.96 -9.86
N GLU A 148 -16.09 6.03 -10.75
CA GLU A 148 -17.05 5.30 -11.57
C GLU A 148 -17.55 4.05 -10.84
N VAL A 149 -18.69 3.51 -11.28
CA VAL A 149 -19.22 2.26 -10.74
C VAL A 149 -18.21 1.13 -11.01
N GLY A 150 -17.86 0.39 -9.97
CA GLY A 150 -16.86 -0.68 -10.03
C GLY A 150 -15.43 -0.22 -9.76
N GLN A 151 -15.17 1.09 -9.67
CA GLN A 151 -13.90 1.61 -9.17
C GLN A 151 -13.85 1.58 -7.64
N SER A 152 -12.65 1.42 -7.09
CA SER A 152 -12.41 1.58 -5.66
C SER A 152 -11.83 2.96 -5.37
N ILE A 153 -12.23 3.56 -4.26
CA ILE A 153 -11.75 4.86 -3.82
C ILE A 153 -10.75 4.61 -2.69
N MET A 154 -9.53 5.13 -2.83
CA MET A 154 -8.54 5.15 -1.75
C MET A 154 -8.29 6.59 -1.34
N VAL A 155 -8.55 6.90 -0.08
CA VAL A 155 -8.28 8.19 0.50
C VAL A 155 -7.15 8.04 1.50
N VAL A 156 -6.06 8.78 1.28
CA VAL A 156 -4.99 8.94 2.28
C VAL A 156 -5.28 10.24 3.02
N PHE A 157 -5.66 10.10 4.28
CA PHE A 157 -6.08 11.21 5.12
C PHE A 157 -4.97 11.65 6.08
N LYS A 158 -4.75 12.95 6.20
CA LYS A 158 -3.82 13.55 7.17
C LYS A 158 -4.53 14.62 8.00
N ASN A 159 -4.55 14.45 9.31
CA ASN A 159 -5.11 15.48 10.20
C ASN A 159 -4.01 16.45 10.67
N ASN A 160 -4.03 17.69 10.17
CA ASN A 160 -3.13 18.77 10.58
C ASN A 160 -3.81 19.78 11.54
N ALA A 161 -5.03 19.51 12.00
CA ALA A 161 -5.74 20.36 12.94
C ALA A 161 -5.50 19.92 14.40
N LYS A 162 -5.89 20.77 15.36
CA LYS A 162 -5.65 20.49 16.80
C LYS A 162 -6.57 19.42 17.38
N ARG A 163 -7.71 19.18 16.76
CA ARG A 163 -8.72 18.21 17.22
C ARG A 163 -8.65 16.95 16.36
N PRO A 164 -9.02 15.77 16.89
CA PRO A 164 -9.17 14.59 16.06
C PRO A 164 -10.32 14.79 15.06
N PHE A 165 -10.03 14.59 13.78
CA PHE A 165 -11.01 14.60 12.69
C PHE A 165 -10.91 13.29 11.92
N SER A 166 -12.02 12.91 11.31
CA SER A 166 -12.14 11.74 10.45
C SER A 166 -13.06 12.03 9.26
N LEU A 167 -13.07 11.11 8.31
CA LEU A 167 -13.90 11.07 7.12
C LEU A 167 -14.87 9.90 7.21
N HIS A 168 -16.16 10.20 7.04
CA HIS A 168 -17.21 9.19 7.00
C HIS A 168 -17.99 9.33 5.69
N PRO A 169 -17.74 8.45 4.70
CA PRO A 169 -18.42 8.54 3.42
C PRO A 169 -19.82 7.92 3.49
N ASN A 170 -20.76 8.52 2.75
CA ASN A 170 -22.10 7.98 2.58
C ASN A 170 -22.26 7.47 1.15
N GLY A 171 -22.92 6.32 0.97
CA GLY A 171 -23.23 5.78 -0.37
C GLY A 171 -22.12 4.92 -0.99
N VAL A 172 -21.11 4.52 -0.22
CA VAL A 172 -20.08 3.54 -0.62
C VAL A 172 -19.96 2.45 0.44
N SER A 173 -19.54 1.25 0.01
CA SER A 173 -19.27 0.14 0.93
C SER A 173 -17.83 0.17 1.40
N TYR A 174 -17.62 0.11 2.70
CA TYR A 174 -16.31 -0.06 3.33
C TYR A 174 -16.40 -1.10 4.45
N THR A 175 -15.28 -1.68 4.83
CA THR A 175 -15.21 -2.62 5.95
C THR A 175 -15.09 -1.86 7.28
N LYS A 176 -15.44 -2.52 8.38
CA LYS A 176 -15.52 -1.89 9.71
C LYS A 176 -14.22 -1.19 10.16
N GLN A 177 -13.07 -1.71 9.73
CA GLN A 177 -11.76 -1.11 10.02
C GLN A 177 -11.53 0.26 9.34
N PHE A 178 -12.33 0.60 8.32
CA PHE A 178 -12.27 1.87 7.59
C PHE A 178 -13.42 2.82 7.99
N GLU A 179 -14.23 2.44 8.97
CA GLU A 179 -15.30 3.26 9.50
C GLU A 179 -14.71 4.40 10.36
N GLY A 180 -14.94 5.65 9.94
CA GLY A 180 -14.53 6.83 10.72
C GLY A 180 -13.02 7.08 10.77
N LEU A 181 -12.31 6.76 9.67
CA LEU A 181 -10.88 7.05 9.43
C LEU A 181 -10.51 8.53 9.58
#